data_AF-A0A8A0RNW8-F1
#
_entry.id   AF-A0A8A0RNW8-F1
#
_cell.length_a   1.000
_cell.length_b   1.000
_cell.length_c   1.000
_cell.angle_alpha   90.00
_cell.angle_beta   90.00
_cell.angle_gamma   90.00
#
_symmetry.space_group_name_H-M   'P 1'
#
loop_
_entity.id
_entity.type
_entity.pdbx_description
1 polymer ?
#
loop_
_entity_poly.entity_id
_entity_poly.type
_entity_poly.pdbx_seq_one_letter_code
_entity_poly.pdbx_strand_id
1 'polypeptide(L)'
;MKLAKMSIAGSLESNDALITIQPVDKRGVELVIESIVEKQFKDRIEKAVRQVLKDYDIDGVYVRVQDRGALDCTLKARMEAAILRGKGDLQ
;
A
#
# COMPACT_ATOMS: atom_id res chain seq x y z
N MET A 1 -1.25 14.61 -4.45
CA MET A 1 0.22 14.37 -4.37
C MET A 1 0.68 13.39 -5.46
N LYS A 2 1.96 13.34 -5.86
CA LYS A 2 2.46 12.37 -6.86
C LYS A 2 3.60 11.50 -6.32
N LEU A 3 3.61 10.23 -6.73
CA LEU A 3 4.69 9.29 -6.45
C LEU A 3 5.78 9.44 -7.53
N ALA A 4 7.05 9.52 -7.14
CA ALA A 4 8.15 9.75 -8.08
C ALA A 4 8.85 8.46 -8.51
N LYS A 5 8.87 7.46 -7.64
CA LYS A 5 9.57 6.19 -7.87
C LYS A 5 8.84 5.04 -7.20
N MET A 6 9.16 3.83 -7.67
CA MET A 6 8.78 2.60 -6.99
C MET A 6 9.39 2.58 -5.57
N SER A 7 8.60 2.13 -4.60
CA SER A 7 9.04 1.95 -3.22
C SER A 7 8.39 0.74 -2.57
N ILE A 8 9.05 0.25 -1.53
CA ILE A 8 8.63 -0.91 -0.76
C ILE A 8 8.73 -0.59 0.74
N ALA A 9 7.75 -1.05 1.52
CA ALA A 9 7.79 -0.99 2.98
C ALA A 9 7.11 -2.20 3.62
N GLY A 10 7.64 -2.62 4.78
CA GLY A 10 7.14 -3.77 5.55
C GLY A 10 7.93 -5.06 5.31
N SER A 11 7.33 -6.19 5.68
CA SER A 11 7.95 -7.51 5.65
C SER A 11 6.91 -8.61 5.41
N LEU A 12 7.37 -9.83 5.12
CA LEU A 12 6.53 -11.03 4.99
C LEU A 12 6.42 -11.82 6.30
N GLU A 13 6.72 -11.18 7.42
CA GLU A 13 6.59 -11.78 8.75
C GLU A 13 5.15 -11.82 9.23
N SER A 14 4.87 -12.70 10.18
CA SER A 14 3.53 -12.84 10.79
C SER A 14 3.06 -11.51 11.40
N ASN A 15 1.79 -11.17 11.17
CA ASN A 15 1.17 -9.92 11.59
C ASN A 15 1.74 -8.64 10.96
N ASP A 16 2.52 -8.74 9.87
CA ASP A 16 2.96 -7.62 9.05
C ASP A 16 2.48 -7.75 7.59
N ALA A 17 2.67 -6.68 6.83
CA ALA A 17 2.36 -6.65 5.40
C ALA A 17 3.52 -6.03 4.61
N LEU A 18 3.88 -6.65 3.49
CA LEU A 18 4.82 -6.08 2.54
C LEU A 18 4.03 -5.32 1.46
N ILE A 19 4.27 -4.01 1.40
CA ILE A 19 3.63 -3.10 0.46
C ILE A 19 4.63 -2.72 -0.61
N THR A 20 4.25 -2.92 -1.86
CA THR A 20 4.94 -2.37 -3.03
C THR A 20 4.03 -1.36 -3.70
N ILE A 21 4.54 -0.16 -3.95
CA ILE A 21 3.83 0.89 -4.68
C ILE A 21 4.73 1.46 -5.78
N GLN A 22 4.15 1.71 -6.96
CA GLN A 22 4.86 2.32 -8.08
C GLN A 22 3.94 3.26 -8.87
N PRO A 23 4.48 4.34 -9.47
CA PRO A 23 3.70 5.20 -10.34
C PRO A 23 3.37 4.47 -11.64
N VAL A 24 2.23 4.79 -12.24
CA VAL A 24 1.83 4.31 -13.58
C VAL A 24 1.30 5.48 -14.41
N ASP A 25 1.45 5.40 -15.74
CA ASP A 25 1.06 6.48 -16.67
C ASP A 25 -0.45 6.59 -16.91
N LYS A 26 -1.26 5.81 -16.19
CA LYS A 26 -2.73 5.80 -16.25
C LYS A 26 -3.32 6.37 -14.97
N ARG A 27 -4.50 6.97 -15.05
CA ARG A 27 -5.28 7.35 -13.86
C ARG A 27 -5.85 6.11 -13.18
N GLY A 28 -6.16 6.23 -11.89
CA GLY A 28 -6.73 5.18 -11.07
C GLY A 28 -5.70 4.44 -10.21
N VAL A 29 -6.23 3.63 -9.30
CA VAL A 29 -5.47 2.74 -8.42
C VAL A 29 -5.66 1.31 -8.90
N GLU A 30 -4.58 0.68 -9.35
CA GLU A 30 -4.53 -0.76 -9.58
C GLU A 30 -4.05 -1.45 -8.30
N LEU A 31 -4.92 -2.25 -7.67
CA LEU A 31 -4.65 -2.86 -6.37
C LEU A 31 -4.68 -4.39 -6.48
N VAL A 32 -3.59 -5.03 -6.08
CA VAL A 32 -3.48 -6.48 -5.92
C VAL A 32 -3.27 -6.79 -4.44
N ILE A 33 -4.10 -7.69 -3.90
CA ILE A 33 -4.02 -8.15 -2.51
C ILE A 33 -3.77 -9.64 -2.52
N GLU A 34 -2.72 -10.07 -1.83
CA GLU A 34 -2.41 -11.46 -1.52
C GLU A 34 -2.38 -11.59 0.00
N SER A 35 -3.32 -12.33 0.58
CA SER A 35 -3.39 -12.50 2.04
C SER A 35 -3.67 -13.95 2.42
N ILE A 36 -3.00 -14.44 3.46
CA ILE A 36 -3.34 -15.75 4.07
C ILE A 36 -4.72 -15.75 4.73
N VAL A 37 -5.28 -14.57 5.02
CA VAL A 37 -6.61 -14.38 5.60
C VAL A 37 -7.57 -13.68 4.65
N GLU A 38 -7.30 -13.74 3.33
CA GLU A 38 -8.06 -13.01 2.30
C GLU A 38 -9.57 -13.26 2.38
N LYS A 39 -10.01 -14.51 2.59
CA LYS A 39 -11.43 -14.88 2.65
C LYS A 39 -12.24 -14.11 3.70
N GLN A 40 -11.60 -13.58 4.74
CA GLN A 40 -12.27 -12.91 5.86
C GLN A 40 -12.02 -11.40 5.88
N PHE A 41 -10.87 -10.95 5.35
CA PHE A 41 -10.42 -9.56 5.55
C PHE A 41 -10.07 -8.81 4.27
N LYS A 42 -10.27 -9.38 3.07
CA LYS A 42 -9.96 -8.70 1.80
C LYS A 42 -10.54 -7.29 1.71
N ASP A 43 -11.83 -7.14 1.98
CA ASP A 43 -12.53 -5.84 1.90
C ASP A 43 -11.97 -4.82 2.89
N ARG A 44 -11.55 -5.29 4.07
CA ARG A 44 -10.93 -4.43 5.10
C ARG A 44 -9.54 -3.97 4.68
N ILE A 45 -8.72 -4.87 4.14
CA ILE A 45 -7.38 -4.56 3.63
C ILE A 45 -7.51 -3.55 2.47
N GLU A 46 -8.40 -3.81 1.52
CA GLU A 46 -8.66 -2.90 0.40
C GLU A 46 -9.11 -1.52 0.87
N LYS A 47 -10.09 -1.47 1.79
CA LYS A 47 -10.59 -0.21 2.34
C LYS A 47 -9.49 0.57 3.05
N ALA A 48 -8.65 -0.10 3.84
CA ALA A 48 -7.54 0.54 4.55
C ALA A 48 -6.52 1.14 3.58
N VAL A 49 -6.11 0.41 2.54
CA VAL A 49 -5.16 0.89 1.53
C VAL A 49 -5.75 2.05 0.74
N ARG A 50 -6.99 1.93 0.26
CA ARG A 50 -7.67 3.02 -0.47
C ARG A 50 -7.87 4.28 0.37
N GLN A 51 -8.15 4.12 1.66
CA GLN A 51 -8.27 5.25 2.57
C GLN A 51 -6.94 6.01 2.67
N VAL A 52 -5.82 5.31 2.89
CA VAL A 52 -4.50 5.95 2.95
C VAL A 52 -4.14 6.65 1.63
N LEU A 53 -4.39 6.00 0.48
CA LEU A 53 -4.16 6.64 -0.83
C LEU A 53 -4.97 7.93 -0.99
N LYS A 54 -6.24 7.90 -0.55
CA LYS A 54 -7.12 9.08 -0.58
C LYS A 54 -6.64 10.18 0.36
N ASP A 55 -6.21 9.83 1.57
CA ASP A 55 -5.74 10.79 2.58
C ASP A 55 -4.47 11.53 2.11
N TYR A 56 -3.63 10.86 1.30
CA TYR A 56 -2.44 11.45 0.67
C TYR A 56 -2.70 12.00 -0.74
N ASP A 57 -3.95 11.98 -1.22
CA ASP A 57 -4.34 12.41 -2.57
C ASP A 57 -3.47 11.77 -3.67
N ILE A 58 -3.25 10.45 -3.58
CA ILE A 58 -2.48 9.69 -4.57
C ILE A 58 -3.41 9.02 -5.57
N ASP A 59 -3.10 9.22 -6.85
CA ASP A 59 -3.74 8.57 -7.98
C ASP A 59 -2.67 8.13 -9.00
N GLY A 60 -3.05 7.24 -9.91
CA GLY A 60 -2.17 6.74 -10.96
C GLY A 60 -1.03 5.89 -10.41
N VAL A 61 -1.38 4.90 -9.59
CA VAL A 61 -0.43 4.00 -8.96
C VAL A 61 -0.86 2.54 -9.08
N TYR A 62 0.13 1.67 -9.15
CA TYR A 62 -0.03 0.25 -8.90
C TYR A 62 0.41 -0.04 -7.46
N VAL A 63 -0.42 -0.78 -6.72
CA VAL A 63 -0.18 -1.20 -5.35
C VAL A 63 -0.32 -2.71 -5.25
N ARG A 64 0.71 -3.38 -4.72
CA ARG A 64 0.66 -4.78 -4.33
C ARG A 64 0.82 -4.92 -2.83
N VAL A 65 -0.11 -5.61 -2.20
CA VAL A 65 -0.17 -5.87 -0.76
C VAL A 65 0.02 -7.36 -0.54
N GLN A 66 1.09 -7.74 0.14
CA GLN A 66 1.28 -9.11 0.63
C GLN A 66 1.10 -9.12 2.14
N ASP A 67 -0.05 -9.59 2.59
CA ASP A 67 -0.49 -9.55 3.98
C ASP A 67 -0.38 -10.91 4.67
N ARG A 68 0.19 -10.91 5.88
CA ARG A 68 0.31 -12.08 6.76
C ARG A 68 -0.53 -11.91 8.04
N GLY A 69 -1.71 -11.30 7.93
CA GLY A 69 -2.61 -11.06 9.06
C GLY A 69 -2.29 -9.77 9.81
N ALA A 70 -1.82 -8.73 9.13
CA ALA A 70 -1.53 -7.45 9.74
C ALA A 70 -2.79 -6.80 10.32
N LEU A 71 -2.62 -6.12 11.46
CA LEU A 71 -3.66 -5.25 12.01
C LEU A 71 -3.85 -4.02 11.11
N ASP A 72 -5.05 -3.43 11.13
CA ASP A 72 -5.37 -2.24 10.34
C ASP A 72 -4.35 -1.09 10.55
N CYS A 73 -3.88 -0.87 11.78
CA CYS A 73 -2.88 0.15 12.08
C CYS A 73 -1.53 -0.16 11.43
N THR A 74 -1.08 -1.41 11.48
CA THR A 74 0.16 -1.88 10.84
C THR A 74 0.06 -1.70 9.33
N LEU A 75 -1.02 -2.17 8.72
CA LEU A 75 -1.25 -2.07 7.27
C LEU A 75 -1.20 -0.61 6.80
N LYS A 76 -1.91 0.29 7.51
CA LYS A 76 -1.90 1.72 7.20
C LYS A 76 -0.51 2.32 7.36
N ALA A 77 0.18 2.05 8.46
CA ALA A 77 1.54 2.55 8.70
C ALA A 77 2.53 2.07 7.63
N ARG A 78 2.43 0.81 7.17
CA ARG A 78 3.27 0.30 6.07
C ARG A 78 2.94 0.97 4.74
N MET A 79 1.66 1.21 4.46
CA MET A 79 1.23 1.93 3.27
C MET A 79 1.76 3.37 3.25
N GLU A 80 1.63 4.09 4.37
CA GLU A 80 2.16 5.44 4.53
C GLU A 80 3.68 5.47 4.36
N ALA A 81 4.40 4.53 4.98
CA ALA A 81 5.84 4.41 4.84
C ALA A 81 6.26 4.15 3.38
N ALA A 82 5.54 3.30 2.65
CA ALA A 82 5.80 3.06 1.23
C ALA A 82 5.59 4.33 0.42
N ILE A 83 4.48 5.04 0.64
CA ILE A 83 4.18 6.32 0.01
C ILE A 83 5.32 7.31 0.26
N LEU A 84 5.68 7.56 1.53
CA LEU A 84 6.71 8.52 1.92
C LEU A 84 8.08 8.19 1.31
N ARG A 85 8.45 6.91 1.20
CA ARG A 85 9.70 6.48 0.52
C ARG A 85 9.66 6.66 -1.00
N GLY A 86 8.48 6.56 -1.60
CA GLY A 86 8.26 6.74 -3.04
C GLY A 86 8.05 8.20 -3.44
N LYS A 87 7.80 9.09 -2.46
CA LYS A 87 7.89 10.54 -2.66
C LYS A 87 9.31 10.90 -3.08
N GLY A 88 9.42 11.76 -4.07
CA GLY A 88 10.69 12.35 -4.46
C GLY A 88 11.00 13.55 -3.57
N ASP A 89 11.28 13.34 -2.29
CA ASP A 89 11.84 14.36 -1.37
C ASP A 89 12.94 13.73 -0.51
N LEU A 90 14.06 13.45 -1.15
CA LEU A 90 15.39 13.36 -0.55
C LEU A 90 16.31 14.04 -1.57
N GLN A 91 16.42 15.37 -1.45
CA GLN A 91 17.52 16.14 -2.01
C GLN A 91 18.79 15.87 -1.18
#